data_AF-A0AAU7JLE1-F1
#
_entry.id   AF-A0AAU7JLE1-F1
#
_cell.length_a   1.000
_cell.length_b   1.000
_cell.length_c   1.000
_cell.angle_alpha   90.00
_cell.angle_beta   90.00
_cell.angle_gamma   90.00
#
_symmetry.space_group_name_H-M   'P 1'
#
loop_
_entity.id
_entity.type
_entity.pdbx_description
1 polymer ?
#
loop_
_entity_poly.entity_id
_entity_poly.type
_entity_poly.pdbx_seq_one_letter_code
_entity_poly.pdbx_strand_id
1 'polypeptide(L)'
;MMTRFTPCGPMRAAEESIYYPDDLLPKVQETLGALADIELRYEQERARLARLDGPDTVRVHARRRLDDERKQERLAFERRLFRLHERMTEIVLQDLRSVH
;
A
#
# COMPACT_ATOMS: atom_id res chain seq x y z
N MET A 1 11.16 46.55 14.91
CA MET A 1 11.82 45.78 13.83
C MET A 1 10.84 44.70 13.38
N MET A 2 10.27 44.85 12.18
CA MET A 2 9.42 43.83 11.55
C MET A 2 10.26 43.10 10.50
N THR A 3 10.58 41.83 10.73
CA THR A 3 11.10 40.96 9.68
C THR A 3 9.92 40.28 9.00
N ARG A 4 9.69 40.70 7.75
CA ARG A 4 8.71 40.11 6.85
C ARG A 4 9.17 38.69 6.52
N PHE A 5 8.35 37.70 6.84
CA PHE A 5 8.49 36.37 6.26
C PHE A 5 8.06 36.49 4.80
N THR A 6 9.04 36.66 3.91
CA THR A 6 8.82 36.56 2.47
C THR A 6 8.79 35.06 2.14
N PRO A 7 7.66 34.45 1.75
CA PRO A 7 7.73 33.14 1.12
C PRO A 7 8.41 33.33 -0.24
N CYS A 8 9.61 32.76 -0.33
CA CYS A 8 10.41 32.74 -1.54
C CYS A 8 9.72 31.87 -2.58
N GLY A 9 9.08 32.51 -3.56
CA GLY A 9 8.71 31.96 -4.87
C GLY A 9 7.54 30.96 -4.88
N PRO A 10 6.73 30.93 -5.95
CA PRO A 10 5.91 29.77 -6.21
C PRO A 10 6.88 28.65 -6.60
N MET A 11 7.21 27.78 -5.65
CA MET A 11 7.65 26.45 -5.99
C MET A 11 6.42 25.79 -6.63
N ARG A 12 6.21 26.08 -7.92
CA ARG A 12 5.53 25.16 -8.81
C ARG A 12 6.40 23.91 -8.78
N ALA A 13 6.19 23.09 -7.75
CA ALA A 13 6.00 21.69 -8.04
C ALA A 13 5.01 21.72 -9.20
N ALA A 14 5.52 21.51 -10.40
CA ALA A 14 4.69 20.93 -11.42
C ALA A 14 4.23 19.62 -10.76
N GLU A 15 3.13 19.71 -10.01
CA GLU A 15 2.17 18.64 -9.93
C GLU A 15 1.76 18.49 -11.39
N GLU A 16 2.59 17.78 -12.16
CA GLU A 16 2.08 16.82 -13.11
C GLU A 16 1.23 15.89 -12.25
N SER A 17 0.03 16.37 -11.92
CA SER A 17 -1.04 15.58 -11.36
C SER A 17 -1.27 14.56 -12.44
N ILE A 18 -0.62 13.41 -12.31
CA ILE A 18 -0.92 12.24 -13.10
C ILE A 18 -2.39 12.00 -12.82
N TYR A 19 -3.23 12.45 -13.76
CA TYR A 19 -4.67 12.45 -13.64
C TYR A 19 -5.09 10.99 -13.81
N TYR A 20 -4.99 10.24 -12.72
CA TYR A 20 -5.59 8.93 -12.68
C TYR A 20 -7.10 9.15 -12.69
N PRO A 21 -7.84 8.40 -13.51
CA PRO A 21 -9.30 8.40 -13.44
C PRO A 21 -9.76 8.34 -11.99
N ASP A 22 -10.74 9.17 -11.65
CA ASP A 22 -11.24 9.35 -10.28
C ASP A 22 -11.67 8.03 -9.62
N ASP A 23 -11.90 6.98 -10.41
CA ASP A 23 -12.27 5.66 -9.94
C ASP A 23 -11.08 4.76 -9.56
N LEU A 24 -9.85 5.06 -9.99
CA LEU A 24 -8.67 4.23 -9.72
C LEU A 24 -7.98 4.57 -8.40
N LEU A 25 -7.82 5.86 -8.08
CA LEU A 25 -7.16 6.27 -6.84
C LEU A 25 -7.87 5.71 -5.59
N PRO A 26 -9.21 5.78 -5.46
CA PRO A 26 -9.92 5.17 -4.33
C PRO A 26 -9.71 3.65 -4.26
N LYS A 27 -9.68 2.95 -5.41
CA LYS A 27 -9.47 1.49 -5.46
C LYS A 27 -8.05 1.10 -5.03
N VAL A 28 -7.05 1.92 -5.37
CA VAL A 28 -5.67 1.71 -4.92
C VAL A 28 -5.58 1.93 -3.41
N GLN A 29 -6.13 3.03 -2.90
CA GLN A 29 -6.14 3.34 -1.47
C GLN A 29 -6.88 2.26 -0.66
N GLU A 30 -8.04 1.79 -1.12
CA GLU A 30 -8.79 0.69 -0.49
C GLU A 30 -7.94 -0.59 -0.45
N THR A 31 -7.27 -0.93 -1.55
CA THR A 31 -6.45 -2.15 -1.63
C THR A 31 -5.21 -2.05 -0.73
N LEU A 32 -4.57 -0.88 -0.66
CA LEU A 32 -3.45 -0.64 0.25
C LEU A 32 -3.89 -0.63 1.71
N GLY A 33 -5.06 -0.07 2.03
CA GLY A 33 -5.65 -0.12 3.36
C GLY A 33 -5.87 -1.55 3.82
N ALA A 34 -6.49 -2.38 2.97
CA ALA A 34 -6.69 -3.79 3.28
C ALA A 34 -5.36 -4.55 3.51
N LEU A 35 -4.31 -4.25 2.74
CA LEU A 35 -2.98 -4.81 2.97
C LEU A 35 -2.38 -4.35 4.30
N ALA A 36 -2.51 -3.07 4.64
CA ALA A 36 -2.03 -2.53 5.91
C ALA A 36 -2.73 -3.19 7.11
N ASP A 37 -4.05 -3.42 7.01
CA ASP A 37 -4.82 -4.10 8.05
C ASP A 37 -4.35 -5.55 8.27
N ILE A 38 -4.05 -6.27 7.18
CA ILE A 38 -3.50 -7.64 7.24
C ILE A 38 -2.14 -7.65 7.95
N GLU A 39 -1.26 -6.71 7.59
CA GLU A 39 0.06 -6.59 8.22
C GLU A 39 -0.03 -6.25 9.70
N LEU A 40 -0.87 -5.29 10.06
CA LEU A 40 -1.08 -4.88 11.44
C LEU A 40 -1.59 -6.06 12.29
N ARG A 41 -2.59 -6.79 11.78
CA ARG A 41 -3.13 -7.97 12.48
C ARG A 41 -2.06 -9.06 12.62
N TYR A 42 -1.27 -9.31 11.58
CA TYR A 42 -0.17 -10.26 11.63
C TYR A 42 0.87 -9.88 12.70
N GLU A 43 1.28 -8.61 12.76
CA GLU A 43 2.24 -8.13 13.74
C GLU A 43 1.71 -8.28 15.18
N GLN A 44 0.44 -7.95 15.40
CA GLN A 44 -0.23 -8.11 16.69
C GLN A 44 -0.27 -9.59 17.12
N GLU A 45 -0.70 -10.49 16.24
CA GLU A 45 -0.80 -11.91 16.57
C GLU A 45 0.58 -12.55 16.74
N ARG A 46 1.57 -12.14 15.94
CA ARG A 46 2.96 -12.56 16.11
C ARG A 46 3.52 -12.10 17.47
N ALA A 47 3.23 -10.86 17.89
CA ALA A 47 3.63 -10.35 19.19
C ALA A 47 2.94 -11.12 20.34
N ARG A 48 1.67 -11.51 20.16
CA ARG A 48 0.94 -12.35 21.11
C ARG A 48 1.56 -13.75 21.23
N LEU A 49 1.87 -14.40 20.10
CA LEU A 49 2.53 -15.71 20.07
C LEU A 49 3.91 -15.68 20.75
N ALA A 50 4.65 -14.58 20.62
CA ALA A 50 5.95 -14.42 21.28
C ALA A 50 5.85 -14.34 22.82
N ARG A 51 4.68 -13.94 23.35
CA ARG A 51 4.43 -13.82 24.80
C ARG A 51 3.81 -15.09 25.43
N LEU A 52 3.43 -16.06 24.62
CA LEU A 52 2.83 -17.30 25.11
C LEU A 52 3.91 -18.26 25.63
N ASP A 53 3.73 -18.73 26.86
CA ASP A 53 4.48 -19.84 27.42
C ASP A 53 3.99 -21.16 26.80
N GLY A 54 4.93 -22.02 26.42
CA GLY A 54 4.62 -23.31 25.84
C GLY A 54 5.82 -23.97 25.17
N PRO A 55 5.70 -25.24 24.76
CA PRO A 55 6.76 -25.95 24.07
C PRO A 55 7.13 -25.22 22.76
N ASP A 56 8.43 -25.11 22.50
CA ASP A 56 8.95 -24.42 21.31
C ASP A 56 8.35 -24.95 20.01
N THR A 57 8.12 -26.26 19.93
CA THR A 57 7.52 -26.92 18.76
C THR A 57 6.13 -26.38 18.46
N VAL A 58 5.28 -26.21 19.48
CA VAL A 58 3.91 -25.68 19.32
C VAL A 58 3.94 -24.24 18.84
N ARG A 59 4.83 -23.40 19.39
CA ARG A 59 4.99 -22.00 18.95
C ARG A 59 5.50 -21.89 17.53
N VAL A 60 6.45 -22.74 17.13
CA VAL A 60 6.98 -22.79 15.76
C VAL A 60 5.88 -23.18 14.77
N HIS A 61 5.06 -24.19 15.10
CA HIS A 61 3.94 -24.59 14.25
C HIS A 61 2.88 -23.48 14.14
N ALA A 62 2.51 -22.84 15.25
CA ALA A 62 1.56 -21.73 15.25
C ALA A 62 2.06 -20.54 14.42
N ARG A 63 3.34 -20.19 14.56
CA ARG A 63 3.96 -19.10 13.80
C ARG A 63 4.03 -19.39 12.30
N ARG A 64 4.38 -20.63 11.92
CA ARG A 64 4.38 -21.06 10.52
C ARG A 64 2.99 -20.95 9.89
N ARG A 65 1.95 -21.39 10.63
CA ARG A 65 0.58 -21.26 10.17
C ARG A 65 0.17 -19.80 9.97
N LEU A 66 0.51 -18.93 10.93
CA LEU A 66 0.26 -17.48 10.83
C LEU A 66 0.96 -16.85 9.62
N ASP A 67 2.22 -17.24 9.35
CA ASP A 67 2.96 -16.78 8.18
C ASP A 67 2.31 -17.23 6.86
N ASP A 68 1.81 -18.46 6.81
CA ASP A 68 1.15 -19.01 5.62
C ASP A 68 -0.22 -18.35 5.38
N GLU A 69 -1.01 -18.13 6.44
CA GLU A 69 -2.28 -17.38 6.38
C GLU A 69 -2.06 -15.96 5.85
N ARG A 70 -1.08 -15.21 6.40
CA ARG A 70 -0.69 -13.88 5.90
C ARG A 70 -0.35 -13.92 4.41
N LYS A 71 0.47 -14.87 3.97
CA LYS A 71 0.85 -14.97 2.55
C LYS A 71 -0.35 -15.17 1.66
N GLN A 72 -1.25 -16.10 2.01
CA GLN A 72 -2.44 -16.39 1.20
C GLN A 72 -3.36 -15.19 1.10
N GLU A 73 -3.59 -14.48 2.21
CA GLU A 73 -4.43 -13.29 2.23
C GLU A 73 -3.81 -12.15 1.40
N ARG A 74 -2.51 -11.87 1.57
CA ARG A 74 -1.80 -10.82 0.82
C ARG A 74 -1.83 -11.07 -0.69
N LEU A 75 -1.68 -12.31 -1.14
CA LEU A 75 -1.65 -12.65 -2.56
C LEU A 75 -2.87 -12.16 -3.33
N ALA A 76 -4.06 -12.15 -2.71
CA ALA A 76 -5.26 -11.65 -3.35
C ALA A 76 -5.18 -10.13 -3.62
N PHE A 77 -4.69 -9.37 -2.65
CA PHE A 77 -4.58 -7.92 -2.74
C PHE A 77 -3.36 -7.47 -3.56
N GLU A 78 -2.24 -8.20 -3.51
CA GLU A 78 -1.08 -7.98 -4.39
C GLU A 78 -1.48 -8.14 -5.87
N ARG A 79 -2.25 -9.18 -6.22
CA ARG A 79 -2.81 -9.33 -7.58
C ARG A 79 -3.76 -8.19 -7.94
N ARG A 80 -4.58 -7.71 -6.99
CA ARG A 80 -5.47 -6.57 -7.22
C ARG A 80 -4.67 -5.29 -7.49
N LEU A 81 -3.61 -5.02 -6.72
CA LEU A 81 -2.70 -3.89 -6.95
C LEU A 81 -2.01 -3.97 -8.30
N PHE A 82 -1.50 -5.13 -8.68
CA PHE A 82 -0.84 -5.31 -9.97
C PHE A 82 -1.79 -4.94 -11.13
N ARG A 83 -3.03 -5.42 -11.09
CA ARG A 83 -4.04 -5.06 -12.12
C ARG A 83 -4.39 -3.58 -12.12
N LEU A 84 -4.48 -2.94 -10.95
CA LEU A 84 -4.72 -1.50 -10.86
C LEU A 84 -3.55 -0.72 -11.47
N HIS A 85 -2.32 -1.15 -11.20
CA HIS A 85 -1.11 -0.56 -11.77
C HIS A 85 -1.01 -0.73 -13.29
N GLU A 86 -1.37 -1.91 -13.83
CA GLU A 86 -1.43 -2.13 -15.27
C GLU A 86 -2.43 -1.17 -15.94
N ARG A 87 -3.62 -0.99 -15.36
CA ARG A 87 -4.62 -0.06 -15.89
C ARG A 87 -4.13 1.38 -15.86
N MET A 88 -3.51 1.80 -14.75
CA MET A 88 -2.90 3.13 -14.64
C MET A 88 -1.84 3.35 -15.73
N THR A 89 -1.00 2.35 -15.97
CA THR A 89 0.04 2.41 -17.00
C THR A 89 -0.57 2.48 -18.40
N GLU A 90 -1.62 1.71 -18.67
CA GLU A 90 -2.33 1.73 -19.96
C GLU A 90 -2.92 3.11 -20.26
N ILE A 91 -3.57 3.74 -19.29
CA ILE A 91 -4.16 5.08 -19.45
C ILE A 91 -3.08 6.11 -19.77
N VAL A 92 -1.99 6.13 -19.00
CA VAL A 92 -0.88 7.07 -19.23
C VAL A 92 -0.28 6.88 -20.63
N LEU A 93 -0.12 5.63 -21.09
CA LEU A 93 0.39 5.34 -22.42
C LEU A 93 -0.58 5.75 -23.54
N GLN A 94 -1.89 5.62 -23.33
CA GLN A 94 -2.91 6.07 -24.27
C GLN A 94 -2.91 7.60 -24.40
N ASP A 95 -2.88 8.32 -23.27
CA ASP A 95 -2.84 9.79 -23.26
C ASP A 95 -1.62 10.32 -24.02
N LEU A 96 -0.44 9.73 -23.82
CA LEU A 96 0.78 10.10 -24.54
C LEU A 96 0.70 9.86 -26.05
N ARG A 97 -0.06 8.85 -26.49
CA ARG A 97 -0.29 8.55 -27.92
C ARG A 97 -1.32 9.48 -28.56
N SER A 98 -2.33 9.92 -27.83
CA SER A 98 -3.37 10.82 -28.34
C SER A 98 -2.91 12.27 -28.52
N VAL A 99 -1.75 12.64 -27.99
CA VAL A 99 -1.14 13.98 -28.12
C VAL A 99 -0.25 14.09 -29.38
N HIS A 100 0.02 13.00 -30.09
CA HIS A 100 0.73 12.97 -31.38
C HIS A 100 -0.25 12.73 -32.54
#